data_AF-A0ABC8LKR0-F1
#
_entry.id   AF-A0ABC8LKR0-F1
#
_cell.length_a   1.000
_cell.length_b   1.000
_cell.length_c   1.000
_cell.angle_alpha   90.00
_cell.angle_beta   90.00
_cell.angle_gamma   90.00
#
_symmetry.space_group_name_H-M   'P 1'
#
loop_
_entity.id
_entity.type
_entity.pdbx_description
1 polymer ?
#
loop_
_entity_poly.entity_id
_entity_poly.type
_entity_poly.pdbx_seq_one_letter_code
_entity_poly.pdbx_strand_id
1 'polypeptide(L)'
;MDHIHGFMSTTNISHNTNLMIAAAAATTNTTSSSSSSSSGSSATNQLSRYENQKRRDWNTFGQYLRNHRPPLSLSRCSGAHVLEFLRYLDQFGKTKVHTQLCPFFGHPNPPAPCACPLRQAWGSLDALIGRLRAAFEENGGSPETNPFGARAVRLYLREVRDSQAKARGISYEKKKRKRPPLAPLPPPDHSVISSSPN
;
A
#
# COMPACT_ATOMS: atom_id res chain seq x y z
N MET A 1 -9.38 -13.50 -61.69
CA MET A 1 -8.21 -13.78 -60.85
C MET A 1 -7.56 -12.45 -60.49
N ASP A 2 -7.35 -11.98 -59.27
CA ASP A 2 -7.84 -12.26 -57.92
C ASP A 2 -7.52 -10.97 -57.11
N HIS A 3 -8.38 -10.65 -56.15
CA HIS A 3 -8.16 -9.57 -55.19
C HIS A 3 -6.99 -9.88 -54.26
N ILE A 4 -6.07 -8.94 -54.01
CA ILE A 4 -5.24 -8.95 -52.81
C ILE A 4 -5.30 -7.60 -52.09
N HIS A 5 -6.04 -7.62 -50.99
CA HIS A 5 -6.02 -6.67 -49.88
C HIS A 5 -4.67 -6.72 -49.18
N GLY A 6 -3.97 -5.59 -49.07
CA GLY A 6 -2.73 -5.43 -48.30
C GLY A 6 -2.90 -4.41 -47.18
N PHE A 7 -3.43 -4.88 -46.05
CA PHE A 7 -3.70 -4.12 -44.83
C PHE A 7 -2.39 -3.76 -44.11
N MET A 8 -1.86 -2.55 -44.29
CA MET A 8 -0.83 -2.00 -43.38
C MET A 8 -1.52 -1.29 -42.21
N SER A 9 -1.85 -2.06 -41.17
CA SER A 9 -2.09 -1.51 -39.84
C SER A 9 -0.76 -1.11 -39.21
N THR A 10 -0.37 0.15 -39.36
CA THR A 10 0.57 0.79 -38.44
C THR A 10 -0.25 1.42 -37.32
N THR A 11 -0.44 0.67 -36.23
CA THR A 11 -1.00 1.20 -34.98
C THR A 11 -0.07 2.25 -34.42
N ASN A 12 -0.53 3.49 -34.50
CA ASN A 12 -0.07 4.66 -33.78
C ASN A 12 -0.23 4.41 -32.27
N ILE A 13 0.83 3.97 -31.59
CA ILE A 13 0.84 3.92 -30.12
C ILE A 13 1.28 5.31 -29.64
N SER A 14 0.30 6.20 -29.62
CA SER A 14 0.38 7.51 -29.01
C SER A 14 0.66 7.39 -27.51
N HIS A 15 1.78 8.01 -27.10
CA HIS A 15 1.96 8.82 -25.88
C HIS A 15 0.74 8.82 -24.92
N ASN A 16 0.80 7.97 -23.89
CA ASN A 16 -0.05 8.15 -22.72
C ASN A 16 0.67 7.64 -21.46
N THR A 17 1.64 8.42 -20.98
CA THR A 17 2.27 8.25 -19.67
C THR A 17 1.35 8.67 -18.51
N ASN A 18 0.08 9.00 -18.78
CA ASN A 18 -0.86 9.55 -17.81
C ASN A 18 -1.87 8.54 -17.24
N LEU A 19 -1.66 7.24 -17.45
CA LEU A 19 -2.53 6.16 -16.94
C LEU A 19 -1.76 5.20 -16.03
N MET A 20 -0.97 5.73 -15.08
CA MET A 20 -0.17 4.89 -14.17
C MET A 20 -0.46 5.24 -12.70
N ILE A 21 -0.95 4.20 -11.99
CA ILE A 21 -1.19 4.07 -10.55
C ILE A 21 -2.51 4.70 -10.05
N ALA A 22 -3.61 4.11 -10.51
CA ALA A 22 -4.85 4.06 -9.73
C ALA A 22 -5.03 2.63 -9.19
N ALA A 23 -4.60 2.40 -7.95
CA ALA A 23 -5.07 1.25 -7.17
C ALA A 23 -5.11 1.58 -5.67
N ALA A 24 -6.34 1.79 -5.20
CA ALA A 24 -6.85 1.65 -3.85
C ALA A 24 -6.33 2.62 -2.76
N ALA A 25 -6.83 3.87 -2.81
CA ALA A 25 -7.28 4.48 -1.57
C ALA A 25 -8.69 3.95 -1.28
N ALA A 26 -8.81 2.93 -0.44
CA ALA A 26 -10.10 2.52 0.13
C ALA A 26 -10.12 2.96 1.60
N THR A 27 -10.72 4.12 1.86
CA THR A 27 -11.13 4.53 3.20
C THR A 27 -12.36 5.43 3.04
N THR A 28 -13.57 4.87 3.18
CA THR A 28 -14.56 5.16 4.24
C THR A 28 -15.93 4.51 3.95
N ASN A 29 -16.54 4.05 5.05
CA ASN A 29 -17.86 3.46 5.29
C ASN A 29 -19.06 3.98 4.47
N THR A 30 -19.90 3.04 4.01
CA THR A 30 -21.36 3.18 3.97
C THR A 30 -22.01 1.83 4.28
N THR A 31 -22.90 1.83 5.27
CA THR A 31 -23.80 0.72 5.63
C THR A 31 -25.01 0.70 4.69
N SER A 32 -25.24 -0.42 4.00
CA SER A 32 -26.60 -0.92 3.73
C SER A 32 -26.56 -2.36 3.24
N SER A 33 -27.44 -3.15 3.83
CA SER A 33 -27.65 -4.58 3.70
C SER A 33 -28.48 -4.94 2.45
N SER A 34 -28.05 -5.96 1.71
CA SER A 34 -28.95 -6.96 1.12
C SER A 34 -28.15 -8.17 0.61
N SER A 35 -28.70 -9.34 0.90
CA SER A 35 -28.18 -10.69 0.70
C SER A 35 -28.40 -11.21 -0.72
N SER A 36 -27.36 -11.81 -1.32
CA SER A 36 -27.52 -12.97 -2.22
C SER A 36 -26.20 -13.73 -2.36
N SER A 37 -26.29 -15.04 -2.09
CA SER A 37 -25.20 -16.01 -2.10
C SER A 37 -24.77 -16.37 -3.53
N SER A 38 -23.57 -15.96 -3.91
CA SER A 38 -22.78 -16.52 -5.02
C SER A 38 -21.28 -16.41 -4.71
N SER A 39 -20.81 -17.21 -3.76
CA SER A 39 -19.47 -17.10 -3.17
C SER A 39 -18.30 -17.47 -4.10
N GLY A 40 -18.57 -17.99 -5.30
CA GLY A 40 -17.54 -18.38 -6.28
C GLY A 40 -17.09 -17.28 -7.24
N SER A 41 -18.00 -16.40 -7.67
CA SER A 41 -17.72 -15.38 -8.71
C SER A 41 -16.91 -14.19 -8.18
N SER A 42 -17.06 -13.87 -6.89
CA SER A 42 -16.33 -12.77 -6.26
C SER A 42 -14.84 -13.10 -6.10
N ALA A 43 -14.50 -14.36 -5.80
CA ALA A 43 -13.10 -14.79 -5.63
C ALA A 43 -12.33 -14.78 -6.96
N THR A 44 -12.93 -15.28 -8.04
CA THR A 44 -12.31 -15.27 -9.39
C THR A 44 -12.12 -13.84 -9.91
N ASN A 45 -13.09 -12.96 -9.65
CA ASN A 45 -13.00 -11.55 -10.05
C ASN A 45 -11.92 -10.79 -9.25
N GLN A 46 -11.76 -11.08 -7.96
CA GLN A 46 -10.72 -10.50 -7.11
C GLN A 46 -9.31 -10.97 -7.50
N LEU A 47 -9.15 -12.26 -7.81
CA LEU A 47 -7.90 -12.81 -8.36
C LEU A 47 -7.56 -12.14 -9.68
N SER A 48 -8.51 -12.05 -10.62
CA SER A 48 -8.34 -11.35 -11.91
C SER A 48 -7.93 -9.89 -11.73
N ARG A 49 -8.50 -9.18 -10.74
CA ARG A 49 -8.13 -7.78 -10.44
C ARG A 49 -6.68 -7.68 -9.96
N TYR A 50 -6.29 -8.54 -9.03
CA TYR A 50 -4.92 -8.58 -8.50
C TYR A 50 -3.91 -8.88 -9.61
N GLU A 51 -4.18 -9.91 -10.41
CA GLU A 51 -3.34 -10.33 -11.55
C GLU A 51 -3.16 -9.22 -12.58
N ASN A 52 -4.25 -8.55 -12.96
CA ASN A 52 -4.18 -7.42 -13.87
C ASN A 52 -3.38 -6.25 -13.30
N GLN A 53 -3.49 -5.98 -11.99
CA GLN A 53 -2.68 -4.94 -11.34
C GLN A 53 -1.19 -5.31 -11.33
N LYS A 54 -0.87 -6.55 -10.96
CA LYS A 54 0.50 -7.08 -10.95
C LYS A 54 1.14 -6.96 -12.33
N ARG A 55 0.42 -7.32 -13.40
CA ARG A 55 0.90 -7.19 -14.79
C ARG A 55 1.17 -5.72 -15.17
N ARG A 56 0.30 -4.79 -14.79
CA ARG A 56 0.54 -3.35 -15.05
C ARG A 56 1.78 -2.84 -14.32
N ASP A 57 1.93 -3.19 -13.06
CA ASP A 57 3.05 -2.78 -12.24
C ASP A 57 4.37 -3.34 -12.79
N TRP A 58 4.37 -4.61 -13.20
CA TRP A 58 5.50 -5.27 -13.86
C TRP A 58 5.90 -4.56 -15.16
N ASN A 59 4.93 -4.28 -16.03
CA ASN A 59 5.18 -3.56 -17.28
C ASN A 59 5.72 -2.14 -17.04
N THR A 60 5.19 -1.46 -16.02
CA THR A 60 5.65 -0.12 -15.63
C THR A 60 7.10 -0.16 -15.17
N PHE A 61 7.46 -1.14 -14.33
CA PHE A 61 8.83 -1.33 -13.89
C PHE A 61 9.77 -1.71 -15.03
N GLY A 62 9.34 -2.60 -15.92
CA GLY A 62 10.09 -2.95 -17.12
C GLY A 62 10.33 -1.74 -18.04
N GLN A 63 9.33 -0.85 -18.18
CA GLN A 63 9.49 0.41 -18.91
C GLN A 63 10.49 1.33 -18.21
N TYR A 64 10.42 1.45 -16.88
CA TYR A 64 11.36 2.24 -16.09
C TYR A 64 12.81 1.79 -16.34
N LEU A 65 13.09 0.47 -16.31
CA LEU A 65 14.42 -0.05 -16.57
C LEU A 65 14.94 0.25 -17.99
N ARG A 66 14.08 0.15 -19.00
CA ARG A 66 14.43 0.48 -20.40
C ARG A 66 14.72 1.96 -20.60
N ASN A 67 14.06 2.83 -19.82
CA ASN A 67 14.24 4.28 -19.88
C ASN A 67 15.48 4.75 -19.11
N HIS A 68 16.04 3.92 -18.24
CA HIS A 68 17.28 4.21 -17.53
C HIS A 68 18.42 4.45 -18.53
N ARG A 69 19.39 5.32 -18.18
CA ARG A 69 20.57 5.59 -19.02
C ARG A 69 21.85 5.27 -18.26
N PRO A 70 22.59 4.20 -18.62
CA PRO A 70 22.33 3.25 -19.74
C PRO A 70 21.12 2.34 -19.49
N PRO A 71 20.48 1.80 -20.55
CA PRO A 71 19.34 0.88 -20.40
C PRO A 71 19.72 -0.32 -19.53
N LEU A 72 18.84 -0.65 -18.59
CA LEU A 72 19.05 -1.75 -17.66
C LEU A 72 18.21 -2.96 -18.07
N SER A 73 18.81 -4.15 -18.03
CA SER A 73 18.09 -5.42 -18.08
C SER A 73 17.72 -5.86 -16.66
N LEU A 74 16.69 -6.70 -16.55
CA LEU A 74 16.30 -7.30 -15.26
C LEU A 74 17.45 -8.09 -14.62
N SER A 75 18.29 -8.76 -15.40
CA SER A 75 19.46 -9.50 -14.91
C SER A 75 20.51 -8.63 -14.21
N ARG A 76 20.57 -7.34 -14.54
CA ARG A 76 21.46 -6.36 -13.92
C ARG A 76 20.74 -5.46 -12.92
N CYS A 77 19.43 -5.66 -12.76
CA CYS A 77 18.64 -4.95 -11.77
C CYS A 77 19.06 -5.38 -10.37
N SER A 78 19.06 -4.43 -9.45
CA SER A 78 19.47 -4.63 -8.06
C SER A 78 18.55 -3.83 -7.16
N GLY A 79 18.65 -4.05 -5.85
CA GLY A 79 17.86 -3.28 -4.88
C GLY A 79 18.03 -1.77 -5.02
N ALA A 80 19.17 -1.27 -5.50
CA ALA A 80 19.40 0.16 -5.71
C ALA A 80 18.46 0.74 -6.78
N HIS A 81 18.33 0.07 -7.93
CA HIS A 81 17.43 0.47 -9.01
C HIS A 81 15.96 0.41 -8.58
N VAL A 82 15.61 -0.56 -7.74
CA VAL A 82 14.28 -0.62 -7.12
C VAL A 82 14.03 0.59 -6.22
N LEU A 83 15.00 0.97 -5.38
CA LEU A 83 14.86 2.16 -4.53
C LEU A 83 14.73 3.46 -5.34
N GLU A 84 15.49 3.59 -6.42
CA GLU A 84 15.37 4.72 -7.33
C GLU A 84 13.98 4.76 -7.98
N PHE A 85 13.47 3.63 -8.44
CA PHE A 85 12.10 3.52 -8.95
C PHE A 85 11.06 3.96 -7.90
N LEU A 86 11.18 3.50 -6.65
CA LEU A 86 10.26 3.92 -5.59
C LEU A 86 10.29 5.43 -5.31
N ARG A 87 11.47 6.06 -5.42
CA ARG A 87 11.60 7.52 -5.29
C ARG A 87 11.05 8.26 -6.51
N TYR A 88 11.22 7.71 -7.71
CA TYR A 88 10.60 8.24 -8.93
C TYR A 88 9.06 8.27 -8.79
N LEU A 89 8.46 7.26 -8.17
CA LEU A 89 7.02 7.23 -7.94
C LEU A 89 6.49 8.33 -7.01
N ASP A 90 7.33 8.90 -6.15
CA ASP A 90 6.92 10.01 -5.27
C ASP A 90 6.54 11.26 -6.07
N GLN A 91 7.02 11.44 -7.30
CA GLN A 91 6.61 12.55 -8.19
C GLN A 91 5.11 12.53 -8.52
N PHE A 92 4.51 11.35 -8.48
CA PHE A 92 3.08 11.12 -8.73
C PHE A 92 2.31 10.82 -7.43
N GLY A 93 2.94 11.13 -6.29
CA GLY A 93 2.37 10.95 -4.97
C GLY A 93 1.11 11.77 -4.73
N LYS A 94 0.18 11.23 -3.94
CA LYS A 94 -1.05 11.93 -3.52
C LYS A 94 -1.10 12.21 -2.02
N THR A 95 -0.15 11.68 -1.26
CA THR A 95 -0.10 11.84 0.19
C THR A 95 0.78 13.03 0.55
N LYS A 96 0.26 13.97 1.36
CA LYS A 96 1.09 15.01 1.99
C LYS A 96 1.97 14.38 3.07
N VAL A 97 3.28 14.54 2.96
CA VAL A 97 4.26 14.08 3.97
C VAL A 97 4.96 15.30 4.55
N HIS A 98 4.63 15.63 5.80
CA HIS A 98 5.20 16.79 6.49
C HIS A 98 6.69 16.59 6.78
N THR A 99 7.50 17.61 6.48
CA THR A 99 8.92 17.65 6.88
C THR A 99 9.03 17.97 8.37
N GLN A 100 10.15 17.63 9.01
CA GLN A 100 10.32 17.85 10.45
C GLN A 100 10.24 19.32 10.87
N LEU A 101 10.55 20.25 9.95
CA LEU A 101 10.45 21.69 10.17
C LEU A 101 9.06 22.26 9.87
N CYS A 102 8.12 21.42 9.41
CA CYS A 102 6.76 21.86 9.16
C CYS A 102 6.02 22.08 10.49
N PRO A 103 5.31 23.21 10.67
CA PRO A 103 4.49 23.44 11.86
C PRO A 103 3.42 22.37 12.11
N PHE A 104 3.02 21.67 11.04
CA PHE A 104 2.03 20.59 11.09
C PHE A 104 2.65 19.19 11.24
N PHE A 105 3.97 19.07 11.41
CA PHE A 105 4.58 17.78 11.67
C PHE A 105 3.97 17.15 12.93
N GLY A 106 3.55 15.89 12.85
CA GLY A 106 2.92 15.21 13.98
C GLY A 106 1.45 15.57 14.21
N HIS A 107 0.81 16.35 13.34
CA HIS A 107 -0.60 16.71 13.46
C HIS A 107 -1.48 15.89 12.50
N PRO A 108 -2.41 15.05 13.00
CA PRO A 108 -3.23 14.18 12.14
C PRO A 108 -4.28 14.94 11.33
N ASN A 109 -4.74 16.08 11.81
CA ASN A 109 -5.69 16.94 11.12
C ASN A 109 -5.18 18.40 11.12
N PRO A 110 -4.30 18.77 10.19
CA PRO A 110 -3.72 20.11 10.16
C PRO A 110 -4.78 21.16 9.80
N PRO A 111 -4.85 22.30 10.53
CA PRO A 111 -5.88 23.32 10.34
C PRO A 111 -5.69 24.18 9.09
N ALA A 112 -4.53 24.10 8.43
CA ALA A 112 -4.21 24.87 7.23
C ALA A 112 -3.29 24.07 6.26
N PRO A 113 -3.27 24.41 4.96
CA PRO A 113 -2.40 23.74 3.99
C PRO A 113 -0.93 24.08 4.21
N CYS A 114 -0.02 23.23 3.70
CA CYS A 114 1.42 23.50 3.70
C CYS A 114 2.11 23.12 2.38
N ALA A 115 3.29 23.71 2.18
CA ALA A 115 4.16 23.49 1.02
C ALA A 115 4.94 22.16 1.08
N CYS A 116 4.65 21.26 2.03
CA CYS A 116 5.32 19.97 2.08
C CYS A 116 5.04 19.14 0.80
N PRO A 117 6.00 18.31 0.37
CA PRO A 117 5.86 17.53 -0.86
C PRO A 117 4.73 16.50 -0.75
N LEU A 118 4.16 16.16 -1.90
CA LEU A 118 3.33 14.97 -2.05
C LEU A 118 4.23 13.78 -2.36
N ARG A 119 3.93 12.62 -1.77
CA ARG A 119 4.66 11.37 -1.94
C ARG A 119 3.69 10.19 -2.01
N GLN A 120 4.18 9.01 -2.37
CA GLN A 120 3.37 7.80 -2.29
C GLN A 120 3.08 7.45 -0.83
N ALA A 121 1.90 6.91 -0.55
CA ALA A 121 1.63 6.36 0.76
C ALA A 121 2.48 5.11 0.98
N TRP A 122 3.00 4.92 2.19
CA TRP A 122 3.78 3.72 2.55
C TRP A 122 3.08 2.42 2.12
N GLY A 123 1.78 2.28 2.43
CA GLY A 123 1.01 1.07 2.10
C GLY A 123 0.90 0.80 0.60
N SER A 124 0.87 1.85 -0.24
CA SER A 124 0.87 1.71 -1.70
C SER A 124 2.21 1.19 -2.21
N LEU A 125 3.33 1.67 -1.66
CA LEU A 125 4.67 1.19 -2.00
C LEU A 125 4.89 -0.26 -1.57
N ASP A 126 4.46 -0.62 -0.36
CA ASP A 126 4.59 -1.99 0.16
C ASP A 126 3.79 -2.99 -0.68
N ALA A 127 2.54 -2.67 -1.00
CA ALA A 127 1.70 -3.50 -1.85
C ALA A 127 2.25 -3.64 -3.28
N LEU A 128 2.80 -2.57 -3.85
CA LEU A 128 3.47 -2.59 -5.16
C LEU A 128 4.67 -3.54 -5.14
N ILE A 129 5.54 -3.41 -4.13
CA ILE A 129 6.72 -4.26 -4.00
C ILE A 129 6.33 -5.73 -3.78
N GLY A 130 5.26 -6.01 -3.04
CA GLY A 130 4.69 -7.35 -2.92
C GLY A 130 4.30 -7.95 -4.27
N ARG A 131 3.58 -7.18 -5.10
CA ARG A 131 3.19 -7.61 -6.46
C ARG A 131 4.39 -7.81 -7.38
N LEU A 132 5.39 -6.92 -7.33
CA LEU A 132 6.60 -7.04 -8.15
C LEU A 132 7.47 -8.24 -7.75
N ARG A 133 7.50 -8.61 -6.45
CA ARG A 133 8.14 -9.87 -6.01
C ARG A 133 7.48 -11.08 -6.65
N ALA A 134 6.15 -11.16 -6.57
CA ALA A 134 5.39 -12.26 -7.16
C ALA A 134 5.54 -12.32 -8.69
N ALA A 135 5.50 -11.17 -9.37
CA ALA A 135 5.72 -11.09 -10.82
C ALA A 135 7.12 -11.59 -11.21
N PHE A 136 8.15 -11.24 -10.43
CA PHE A 136 9.53 -11.69 -10.70
C PHE A 136 9.65 -13.22 -10.67
N GLU A 137 9.02 -13.87 -9.70
CA GLU A 137 9.03 -15.32 -9.54
C GLU A 137 8.27 -16.01 -10.69
N GLU A 138 7.12 -15.49 -11.10
CA GLU A 138 6.36 -16.00 -12.25
C GLU A 138 7.08 -15.82 -13.59
N ASN A 139 7.96 -14.81 -13.68
CA ASN A 139 8.81 -14.56 -14.85
C ASN A 139 10.14 -15.35 -14.80
N GLY A 140 10.25 -16.36 -13.92
CA GLY A 140 11.37 -17.29 -13.86
C GLY A 140 12.53 -16.86 -12.94
N GLY A 141 12.34 -15.81 -12.15
CA GLY A 141 13.31 -15.37 -11.16
C GLY A 141 13.26 -16.20 -9.87
N SER A 142 14.41 -16.40 -9.21
CA SER A 142 14.44 -17.08 -7.90
C SER A 142 14.22 -16.10 -6.75
N PRO A 143 13.58 -16.52 -5.65
CA PRO A 143 13.37 -15.66 -4.49
C PRO A 143 14.68 -15.16 -3.86
N GLU A 144 15.77 -15.92 -3.95
CA GLU A 144 17.10 -15.56 -3.45
C GLU A 144 17.74 -14.42 -4.24
N THR A 145 17.52 -14.38 -5.56
CA THR A 145 18.08 -13.34 -6.46
C THR A 145 17.15 -12.16 -6.65
N ASN A 146 16.00 -12.15 -5.98
CA ASN A 146 14.94 -11.19 -6.18
C ASN A 146 15.36 -9.77 -5.74
N PRO A 147 15.46 -8.78 -6.66
CA PRO A 147 15.90 -7.42 -6.32
C PRO A 147 14.87 -6.67 -5.45
N PHE A 148 13.58 -7.00 -5.57
CA PHE A 148 12.51 -6.44 -4.73
C PHE A 148 12.52 -7.07 -3.33
N GLY A 149 13.11 -8.25 -3.19
CA GLY A 149 13.41 -8.92 -1.92
C GLY A 149 14.65 -8.37 -1.22
N ALA A 150 15.44 -7.48 -1.81
CA ALA A 150 16.72 -7.05 -1.26
C ALA A 150 16.58 -6.38 0.13
N ARG A 151 17.60 -6.58 1.00
CA ARG A 151 17.64 -6.00 2.37
C ARG A 151 17.46 -4.48 2.36
N ALA A 152 18.10 -3.79 1.41
CA ALA A 152 18.00 -2.33 1.28
C ALA A 152 16.54 -1.87 1.04
N VAL A 153 15.79 -2.60 0.21
CA VAL A 153 14.36 -2.29 -0.07
C VAL A 153 13.51 -2.46 1.18
N ARG A 154 13.73 -3.54 1.95
CA ARG A 154 13.01 -3.77 3.22
C ARG A 154 13.28 -2.68 4.25
N LEU A 155 14.54 -2.26 4.39
CA LEU A 155 14.92 -1.19 5.32
C LEU A 155 14.29 0.15 4.90
N TYR A 156 14.33 0.48 3.61
CA TYR A 156 13.68 1.67 3.07
C TYR A 156 12.17 1.70 3.35
N LEU A 157 11.45 0.61 3.08
CA LEU A 157 10.01 0.54 3.35
C LEU A 157 9.69 0.73 4.85
N ARG A 158 10.55 0.21 5.74
CA ARG A 158 10.42 0.44 7.19
C ARG A 158 10.63 1.91 7.56
N GLU A 159 11.68 2.53 7.03
CA GLU A 159 11.95 3.95 7.26
C GLU A 159 10.83 4.86 6.72
N VAL A 160 10.30 4.56 5.53
CA VAL A 160 9.15 5.28 4.96
C VAL A 160 7.91 5.13 5.83
N ARG A 161 7.65 3.94 6.38
CA ARG A 161 6.55 3.72 7.33
C ARG A 161 6.68 4.62 8.55
N ASP A 162 7.85 4.60 9.18
CA ASP A 162 8.11 5.28 10.45
C ASP A 162 8.11 6.81 10.27
N SER A 163 8.73 7.30 9.19
CA SER A 163 8.74 8.72 8.85
C SER A 163 7.34 9.25 8.52
N GLN A 164 6.53 8.52 7.73
CA GLN A 164 5.15 8.92 7.44
C GLN A 164 4.25 8.86 8.69
N ALA A 165 4.41 7.84 9.54
CA ALA A 165 3.65 7.73 10.78
C ALA A 165 3.92 8.92 11.72
N LYS A 166 5.20 9.26 11.93
CA LYS A 166 5.62 10.44 12.70
C LYS A 166 5.09 11.73 12.09
N ALA A 167 5.23 11.91 10.77
CA ALA A 167 4.80 13.12 10.08
C ALA A 167 3.29 13.36 10.19
N ARG A 168 2.48 12.29 10.24
CA ARG A 168 1.02 12.37 10.40
C ARG A 168 0.54 12.33 11.86
N GLY A 169 1.44 12.28 12.84
CA GLY A 169 1.06 12.22 14.25
C GLY A 169 0.46 10.88 14.68
N ILE A 170 0.62 9.84 13.87
CA ILE A 170 0.15 8.48 14.19
C ILE A 170 1.25 7.83 15.02
N SER A 171 1.26 8.08 16.33
CA SER A 171 2.10 7.30 17.23
C SER A 171 1.48 5.92 17.40
N TYR A 172 2.21 4.87 17.02
CA TYR A 172 1.91 3.48 17.37
C TYR A 172 2.26 3.17 18.84
N GLU A 173 2.45 4.18 19.70
CA GLU A 173 2.44 3.96 21.14
C GLU A 173 1.17 3.18 21.45
N LYS A 174 1.41 1.98 21.97
CA LYS A 174 0.41 0.96 22.27
C LYS A 174 -0.88 1.65 22.67
N LYS A 175 -1.97 1.28 22.02
CA LYS A 175 -3.32 1.38 22.58
C LYS A 175 -3.30 0.62 23.91
N LYS A 176 -2.76 1.26 24.95
CA LYS A 176 -2.83 0.88 26.35
C LYS A 176 -4.32 1.01 26.60
N ARG A 177 -4.99 -0.14 26.45
CA ARG A 177 -6.37 -0.42 26.80
C ARG A 177 -6.78 0.58 27.88
N LYS A 178 -7.65 1.54 27.55
CA LYS A 178 -8.57 2.07 28.56
C LYS A 178 -9.45 0.87 28.92
N ARG A 179 -8.97 0.02 29.85
CA ARG A 179 -9.88 -0.79 30.65
C ARG A 179 -10.80 0.22 31.33
N PRO A 180 -12.13 0.06 31.27
CA PRO A 180 -13.02 0.79 32.16
C PRO A 180 -12.52 0.57 33.60
N PRO A 181 -12.55 1.57 34.48
CA PRO A 181 -12.34 1.34 35.90
C PRO A 181 -13.32 0.26 36.36
N LEU A 182 -12.81 -0.80 36.98
CA LEU A 182 -13.67 -1.72 37.71
C LEU A 182 -14.36 -0.90 38.80
N ALA A 183 -15.69 -0.86 38.76
CA ALA A 183 -16.47 -0.25 39.83
C ALA A 183 -16.11 -0.93 41.17
N PRO A 184 -15.98 -0.19 42.28
CA PRO A 184 -15.77 -0.78 43.59
C PRO A 184 -16.95 -1.71 43.92
N LEU A 185 -16.64 -2.96 44.27
CA LEU A 185 -17.62 -3.90 44.83
C LEU A 185 -18.16 -3.30 46.15
N PRO A 186 -19.48 -3.35 46.40
CA PRO A 186 -20.02 -2.99 47.70
C PRO A 186 -19.47 -3.95 48.78
N PRO A 187 -19.26 -3.46 50.01
CA PRO A 187 -18.75 -4.27 51.10
C PRO A 187 -19.73 -5.41 51.45
N PRO A 188 -19.23 -6.56 51.94
CA PRO A 188 -20.08 -7.66 52.37
C PRO A 188 -20.90 -7.22 53.60
N ASP A 189 -22.22 -7.36 53.48
CA ASP A 189 -23.17 -7.17 54.57
C ASP A 189 -22.95 -8.26 55.62
N HIS A 190 -22.35 -7.88 56.75
CA HIS A 190 -22.36 -8.69 57.96
C HIS A 190 -23.49 -8.20 58.87
N SER A 191 -24.71 -8.65 58.58
CA SER A 191 -25.84 -8.61 59.52
C SER A 191 -26.02 -10.00 60.14
N VAL A 192 -25.30 -10.23 61.24
CA VAL A 192 -25.83 -10.41 62.61
C VAL A 192 -26.73 -11.64 62.79
N ILE A 193 -26.14 -12.62 63.48
CA ILE A 193 -26.78 -13.70 64.23
C ILE A 193 -27.66 -13.12 65.35
N SER A 194 -28.93 -13.51 65.42
CA SER A 194 -29.75 -13.48 66.64
C SER A 194 -30.95 -14.41 66.42
N SER A 195 -30.89 -15.66 66.88
CA SER A 195 -31.42 -16.14 68.17
C SER A 195 -32.97 -16.26 68.24
N SER A 196 -33.45 -17.51 68.04
CA SER A 196 -34.47 -18.25 68.84
C SER A 196 -35.90 -17.67 69.02
N PRO A 197 -36.82 -18.37 69.73
CA PRO A 197 -37.29 -19.75 69.60
C PRO A 197 -38.84 -19.85 69.54
N ASN A 198 -39.39 -20.93 68.97
CA ASN A 198 -40.39 -21.87 69.55
C ASN A 198 -40.91 -22.82 68.46
#